data_AF-A0A7J9IST8-F1
#
_entry.id   AF-A0A7J9IST8-F1
#
_cell.length_a   1.000
_cell.length_b   1.000
_cell.length_c   1.000
_cell.angle_alpha   90.00
_cell.angle_beta   90.00
_cell.angle_gamma   90.00
#
_symmetry.space_group_name_H-M   'P 1'
#
loop_
_entity.id
_entity.type
_entity.pdbx_description
1 polymer ?
#
loop_
_entity_poly.entity_id
_entity_poly.type
_entity_poly.pdbx_seq_one_letter_code
_entity_poly.pdbx_strand_id
1 'polypeptide(L)'
;MRPNQDKNQSKLKHLMFDLLEDDDQYYYQDAVTVTIKGNELELVKILTVFTSIDISCNNFEGPIPEVIGKFNALYALNFSHNAFTGSIPSFLGKLQQLESLDLSSNSLRGEIPLQLVNLNFLSFLNVSNNKLVGQIPTGTQLQSFSKASFENNPGLYGPPLTVRFIFGLGIIIVPLIYWKRWRI
;
A
#
# COMPACT_ATOMS: atom_id res chain seq x y z
N MET A 1 -36.36 -15.07 40.61
CA MET A 1 -35.31 -14.12 40.17
C MET A 1 -34.55 -14.77 39.03
N ARG A 2 -34.35 -14.03 37.93
CA ARG A 2 -33.81 -14.54 36.66
C ARG A 2 -32.33 -14.93 36.80
N PRO A 3 -31.84 -15.91 36.02
CA PRO A 3 -30.42 -16.19 35.89
C PRO A 3 -29.76 -15.15 34.97
N ASN A 4 -28.54 -14.76 35.34
CA ASN A 4 -27.65 -13.96 34.52
C ASN A 4 -26.77 -14.94 33.72
N GLN A 5 -26.83 -14.89 32.39
CA GLN A 5 -25.89 -15.57 31.50
C GLN A 5 -25.32 -14.56 30.51
N ASP A 6 -24.27 -13.86 30.94
CA ASP A 6 -23.30 -13.29 30.02
C ASP A 6 -22.49 -14.44 29.41
N LYS A 7 -22.98 -14.98 28.31
CA LYS A 7 -22.16 -15.74 27.37
C LYS A 7 -21.83 -14.86 26.18
N ASN A 8 -20.61 -14.36 26.26
CA ASN A 8 -19.79 -13.78 25.20
C ASN A 8 -19.76 -14.70 23.97
N GLN A 9 -20.76 -14.59 23.11
CA GLN A 9 -20.79 -15.15 21.77
C GLN A 9 -21.51 -14.16 20.85
N SER A 10 -20.86 -13.03 20.53
CA SER A 10 -21.18 -12.32 19.29
C SER A 10 -20.65 -13.16 18.11
N LYS A 11 -21.29 -14.31 17.90
CA LYS A 11 -21.16 -15.08 16.68
C LYS A 11 -21.76 -14.18 15.59
N LEU A 12 -20.91 -13.57 14.76
CA LEU A 12 -21.33 -12.80 13.58
C LEU A 12 -22.29 -13.67 12.77
N LYS A 13 -23.59 -13.40 12.87
CA LYS A 13 -24.67 -14.16 12.21
C LYS A 13 -24.91 -13.73 10.76
N HIS A 14 -24.09 -12.83 10.22
CA HIS A 14 -24.40 -12.11 8.98
C HIS A 14 -23.48 -12.44 7.79
N LEU A 15 -22.63 -13.46 7.91
CA LEU A 15 -21.82 -13.96 6.79
C LEU A 15 -22.33 -15.35 6.42
N MET A 16 -23.05 -15.43 5.31
CA MET A 16 -23.55 -16.67 4.71
C MET A 16 -22.82 -16.84 3.38
N PHE A 17 -22.07 -17.94 3.25
CA PHE A 17 -21.33 -18.29 2.04
C PHE A 17 -22.05 -19.47 1.39
N ASP A 18 -22.73 -19.21 0.28
CA ASP A 18 -23.33 -20.27 -0.54
C ASP A 18 -22.46 -20.49 -1.77
N LEU A 19 -21.85 -21.68 -1.87
CA LEU A 19 -21.18 -22.15 -3.08
C LEU A 19 -22.26 -22.68 -4.03
N LEU A 20 -22.60 -21.91 -5.05
CA LEU A 20 -23.48 -22.36 -6.13
C LEU A 20 -22.61 -22.90 -7.27
N GLU A 21 -22.77 -24.19 -7.58
CA GLU A 21 -22.16 -24.85 -8.75
C GLU A 21 -23.03 -24.56 -9.97
N ASP A 22 -22.50 -23.83 -10.96
CA ASP A 22 -23.03 -23.81 -12.32
C ASP A 22 -21.85 -23.70 -13.31
N ASP A 23 -21.81 -24.65 -14.24
CA ASP A 23 -20.86 -24.85 -15.36
C ASP A 23 -19.49 -24.11 -15.29
N ASP A 24 -18.46 -24.82 -14.80
CA ASP A 24 -17.02 -24.57 -14.98
C ASP A 24 -16.44 -23.17 -14.64
N GLN A 25 -17.14 -22.32 -13.88
CA GLN A 25 -16.56 -21.13 -13.25
C GLN A 25 -16.95 -20.99 -11.78
N TYR A 26 -15.97 -21.13 -10.89
CA TYR A 26 -16.14 -20.79 -9.46
C TYR A 26 -16.32 -19.29 -9.30
N TYR A 27 -17.55 -18.82 -9.07
CA TYR A 27 -17.82 -17.47 -8.62
C TYR A 27 -18.09 -17.45 -7.12
N TYR A 28 -17.34 -16.62 -6.38
CA TYR A 28 -17.68 -16.29 -5.00
C TYR A 28 -18.86 -15.32 -5.03
N GLN A 29 -20.04 -15.75 -4.60
CA GLN A 29 -21.19 -14.86 -4.40
C GLN A 29 -21.24 -14.43 -2.93
N ASP A 30 -20.31 -13.58 -2.52
CA ASP A 30 -20.33 -12.99 -1.19
C ASP A 30 -21.38 -11.88 -1.18
N ALA A 31 -22.46 -12.06 -0.41
CA ALA A 31 -23.41 -11.02 -0.10
C ALA A 31 -23.23 -10.58 1.36
N VAL A 32 -23.27 -9.27 1.60
CA VAL A 32 -23.23 -8.70 2.97
C VAL A 32 -24.40 -7.74 3.14
N THR A 33 -25.12 -7.89 4.25
CA THR A 33 -26.10 -6.92 4.70
C THR A 33 -25.39 -5.84 5.54
N VAL A 34 -25.42 -4.60 5.06
CA VAL A 34 -24.85 -3.43 5.76
C VAL A 34 -26.00 -2.58 6.29
N THR A 35 -25.98 -2.27 7.58
CA THR A 35 -26.97 -1.34 8.17
C THR A 35 -26.37 0.07 8.27
N ILE A 36 -26.93 1.03 7.52
CA ILE A 36 -26.52 2.44 7.55
C ILE A 36 -27.69 3.29 8.04
N LYS A 37 -27.54 3.96 9.19
CA LYS A 37 -28.56 4.85 9.78
C LYS A 37 -29.93 4.17 9.97
N GLY A 38 -29.94 2.88 10.28
CA GLY A 38 -31.16 2.09 10.46
C GLY A 38 -31.77 1.55 9.16
N ASN A 39 -31.16 1.84 8.00
CA ASN A 39 -31.56 1.22 6.73
C ASN A 39 -30.66 0.02 6.46
N GLU A 40 -31.27 -1.12 6.18
CA GLU A 40 -30.55 -2.31 5.73
C GLU A 40 -30.33 -2.23 4.22
N LEU A 41 -29.08 -2.40 3.81
CA LEU A 41 -28.64 -2.49 2.43
C LEU A 41 -28.08 -3.89 2.20
N GLU A 42 -28.70 -4.64 1.31
CA GLU A 42 -28.20 -5.95 0.90
C GLU A 42 -27.30 -5.79 -0.33
N LEU A 43 -26.01 -6.07 -0.17
CA LEU A 43 -25.05 -6.05 -1.28
C LEU A 43 -25.05 -7.43 -1.95
N VAL A 44 -26.01 -7.65 -2.86
CA VAL A 44 -26.31 -8.96 -3.50
C VAL A 44 -25.18 -9.45 -4.45
N LYS A 45 -24.25 -8.57 -4.79
CA LYS A 45 -22.93 -8.89 -5.33
C LYS A 45 -21.95 -7.95 -4.66
N ILE A 46 -21.14 -8.44 -3.72
CA ILE A 46 -19.87 -7.78 -3.48
C ILE A 46 -19.09 -8.00 -4.76
N LEU A 47 -19.13 -7.01 -5.64
CA LEU A 47 -18.18 -6.98 -6.73
C LEU A 47 -16.79 -7.12 -6.08
N THR A 48 -15.97 -8.03 -6.59
CA THR A 48 -14.50 -8.04 -6.39
C THR A 48 -13.85 -6.67 -6.64
N VAL A 49 -14.63 -5.73 -7.17
CA VAL A 49 -14.33 -4.34 -7.54
C VAL A 49 -14.09 -3.39 -6.34
N PHE A 50 -14.35 -3.75 -5.08
CA PHE A 50 -14.04 -2.83 -3.95
C PHE A 50 -13.35 -3.49 -2.75
N THR A 51 -12.09 -3.86 -2.93
CA THR A 51 -11.13 -4.12 -1.85
C THR A 51 -10.16 -2.95 -1.77
N SER A 52 -10.69 -1.78 -1.40
CA SER A 52 -9.91 -0.59 -1.11
C SER A 52 -9.94 -0.34 0.39
N ILE A 53 -8.78 -0.13 1.01
CA ILE A 53 -8.68 0.35 2.38
C ILE A 53 -8.17 1.78 2.31
N ASP A 54 -9.01 2.73 2.70
CA ASP A 54 -8.62 4.12 2.89
C ASP A 54 -8.83 4.50 4.36
N ILE A 55 -7.73 4.79 5.05
CA ILE A 55 -7.71 5.31 6.41
C ILE A 55 -6.91 6.62 6.47
N SER A 56 -6.78 7.30 5.33
CA SER A 56 -5.99 8.52 5.22
C SER A 56 -6.56 9.67 6.05
N CYS A 57 -5.73 10.69 6.30
CA CYS A 57 -6.10 11.89 7.04
C CYS A 57 -6.60 11.61 8.47
N ASN A 58 -5.87 10.76 9.19
CA ASN A 58 -6.15 10.40 10.58
C ASN A 58 -4.89 10.57 11.45
N ASN A 59 -4.97 10.17 12.72
CA ASN A 59 -3.87 10.19 13.67
C ASN A 59 -3.38 8.77 14.03
N PHE A 60 -3.51 7.80 13.11
CA PHE A 60 -3.04 6.43 13.40
C PHE A 60 -1.52 6.41 13.58
N GLU A 61 -1.08 5.75 14.64
CA GLU A 61 0.33 5.68 15.04
C GLU A 61 0.82 4.22 15.11
N GLY A 62 2.12 4.05 15.36
CA GLY A 62 2.76 2.74 15.39
C GLY A 62 3.07 2.18 13.99
N PRO A 63 3.50 0.92 13.89
CA PRO A 63 3.84 0.30 12.62
C PRO A 63 2.60 -0.15 11.82
N ILE A 64 2.77 -0.28 10.51
CA ILE A 64 1.76 -0.91 9.64
C ILE A 64 1.60 -2.39 10.06
N PRO A 65 0.38 -2.85 10.42
CA PRO A 65 0.19 -4.17 11.01
C PRO A 65 0.25 -5.30 9.97
N GLU A 66 0.82 -6.45 10.33
CA GLU A 66 1.01 -7.59 9.43
C GLU A 66 -0.28 -8.17 8.86
N VAL A 67 -1.40 -7.98 9.56
CA VAL A 67 -2.72 -8.41 9.10
C VAL A 67 -3.09 -7.85 7.72
N ILE A 68 -2.55 -6.68 7.33
CA ILE A 68 -2.76 -6.09 6.01
C ILE A 68 -2.30 -7.04 4.90
N GLY A 69 -1.23 -7.80 5.12
CA GLY A 69 -0.71 -8.78 4.15
C GLY A 69 -1.60 -9.99 3.90
N LYS A 70 -2.76 -10.11 4.58
CA LYS A 70 -3.74 -11.18 4.37
C LYS A 70 -4.82 -10.82 3.35
N PHE A 71 -4.95 -9.55 2.99
CA PHE A 71 -5.98 -9.07 2.06
C PHE A 71 -5.54 -9.24 0.60
N ASN A 72 -5.38 -10.47 0.13
CA ASN A 72 -4.81 -10.76 -1.20
C ASN A 72 -5.60 -10.19 -2.38
N ALA A 73 -6.89 -9.92 -2.18
CA ALA A 73 -7.75 -9.33 -3.19
C ALA A 73 -7.65 -7.79 -3.25
N LEU A 74 -6.84 -7.13 -2.40
CA LEU A 74 -6.79 -5.67 -2.26
C LEU A 74 -6.28 -4.96 -3.52
N TYR A 75 -7.06 -4.00 -4.02
CA TYR A 75 -6.74 -3.15 -5.18
C TYR A 75 -6.14 -1.81 -4.79
N ALA A 76 -6.60 -1.20 -3.69
CA ALA A 76 -6.07 0.09 -3.23
C ALA A 76 -5.81 0.11 -1.72
N LEU A 77 -4.67 0.67 -1.34
CA LEU A 77 -4.27 0.88 0.05
C LEU A 77 -3.82 2.32 0.24
N ASN A 78 -4.64 3.12 0.93
CA ASN A 78 -4.34 4.52 1.23
C ASN A 78 -4.22 4.72 2.74
N PHE A 79 -2.98 4.79 3.22
CA PHE A 79 -2.61 5.04 4.62
C PHE A 79 -2.01 6.44 4.79
N SER A 80 -2.16 7.31 3.78
CA SER A 80 -1.50 8.61 3.75
C SER A 80 -1.98 9.54 4.86
N HIS A 81 -1.21 10.59 5.16
CA HIS A 81 -1.59 11.62 6.14
C HIS A 81 -1.97 11.04 7.51
N ASN A 82 -1.04 10.28 8.09
CA ASN A 82 -1.15 9.66 9.41
C ASN A 82 0.18 9.82 10.17
N ALA A 83 0.31 9.15 11.32
CA ALA A 83 1.53 9.11 12.13
C ALA A 83 2.19 7.71 12.13
N PHE A 84 2.01 6.90 11.08
CA PHE A 84 2.62 5.58 11.01
C PHE A 84 4.15 5.66 11.07
N THR A 85 4.75 4.75 11.82
CA THR A 85 6.20 4.65 12.06
C THR A 85 6.72 3.26 11.67
N GLY A 86 7.99 2.97 11.94
CA GLY A 86 8.61 1.71 11.51
C GLY A 86 8.92 1.71 10.01
N SER A 87 9.25 0.53 9.48
CA SER A 87 9.57 0.36 8.05
C SER A 87 8.33 0.07 7.22
N ILE A 88 8.41 0.33 5.92
CA ILE A 88 7.47 -0.23 4.95
C ILE A 88 7.61 -1.76 5.03
N PRO A 89 6.56 -2.52 5.38
CA PRO A 89 6.69 -3.95 5.56
C PRO A 89 6.81 -4.70 4.24
N SER A 90 7.71 -5.70 4.19
CA SER A 90 7.92 -6.53 2.99
C SER A 90 6.72 -7.39 2.62
N PHE A 91 5.82 -7.69 3.56
CA PHE A 91 4.59 -8.45 3.27
C PHE A 91 3.65 -7.72 2.31
N LEU A 92 3.78 -6.40 2.14
CA LEU A 92 3.00 -5.66 1.15
C LEU A 92 3.24 -6.21 -0.27
N GLY A 93 4.43 -6.77 -0.54
CA GLY A 93 4.71 -7.47 -1.81
C GLY A 93 3.90 -8.75 -2.06
N LYS A 94 3.10 -9.21 -1.09
CA LYS A 94 2.16 -10.34 -1.27
C LYS A 94 0.81 -9.90 -1.86
N LEU A 95 0.51 -8.60 -1.86
CA LEU A 95 -0.76 -8.04 -2.33
C LEU A 95 -0.76 -7.94 -3.86
N GLN A 96 -0.72 -9.08 -4.54
CA GLN A 96 -0.43 -9.14 -5.97
C GLN A 96 -1.49 -8.47 -6.87
N GLN A 97 -2.69 -8.18 -6.35
CA GLN A 97 -3.76 -7.46 -7.06
C GLN A 97 -3.70 -5.93 -6.84
N LEU A 98 -2.74 -5.43 -6.05
CA LEU A 98 -2.69 -4.02 -5.68
C LEU A 98 -2.31 -3.14 -6.86
N GLU A 99 -3.18 -2.18 -7.16
CA GLU A 99 -3.01 -1.18 -8.22
C GLU A 99 -2.59 0.18 -7.67
N SER A 100 -3.02 0.52 -6.45
CA SER A 100 -2.74 1.81 -5.82
C SER A 100 -2.21 1.65 -4.40
N LEU A 101 -1.04 2.24 -4.14
CA LEU A 101 -0.41 2.28 -2.82
C LEU A 101 -0.01 3.72 -2.45
N ASP A 102 -0.72 4.31 -1.49
CA ASP A 102 -0.36 5.60 -0.90
C ASP A 102 0.02 5.44 0.58
N LEU A 103 1.30 5.65 0.87
CA LEU A 103 1.88 5.66 2.21
C LEU A 103 2.45 7.05 2.57
N SER A 104 2.13 8.08 1.78
CA SER A 104 2.74 9.40 1.90
C SER A 104 2.34 10.12 3.18
N SER A 105 3.13 11.12 3.56
CA SER A 105 2.83 11.98 4.72
C SER A 105 2.67 11.17 6.01
N ASN A 106 3.69 10.39 6.34
CA ASN A 106 3.80 9.58 7.55
C ASN A 106 5.21 9.75 8.17
N SER A 107 5.55 8.93 9.16
CA SER A 107 6.88 8.85 9.78
C SER A 107 7.58 7.51 9.52
N LEU A 108 7.32 6.89 8.37
CA LEU A 108 7.95 5.64 7.94
C LEU A 108 9.45 5.85 7.70
N ARG A 109 10.27 4.86 8.06
CA ARG A 109 11.74 4.92 8.03
C ARG A 109 12.34 3.66 7.40
N GLY A 110 13.65 3.67 7.16
CA GLY A 110 14.33 2.53 6.52
C GLY A 110 14.19 2.52 5.00
N GLU A 111 14.55 1.40 4.38
CA GLU A 111 14.58 1.25 2.93
C GLU A 111 13.20 0.89 2.34
N ILE A 112 13.03 1.15 1.05
CA ILE A 112 11.90 0.62 0.27
C ILE A 112 12.15 -0.88 0.04
N PRO A 113 11.31 -1.80 0.53
CA PRO A 113 11.56 -3.22 0.42
C PRO A 113 11.50 -3.70 -1.04
N LEU A 114 12.49 -4.50 -1.46
CA LEU A 114 12.57 -5.08 -2.80
C LEU A 114 11.32 -5.94 -3.13
N GLN A 115 10.61 -6.43 -2.13
CA GLN A 115 9.39 -7.22 -2.32
C GLN A 115 8.26 -6.43 -2.99
N LEU A 116 8.27 -5.08 -2.98
CA LEU A 116 7.28 -4.29 -3.73
C LEU A 116 7.39 -4.48 -5.24
N VAL A 117 8.51 -5.02 -5.72
CA VAL A 117 8.68 -5.41 -7.13
C VAL A 117 7.70 -6.52 -7.54
N ASN A 118 7.14 -7.27 -6.60
CA ASN A 118 6.14 -8.30 -6.90
C ASN A 118 4.72 -7.74 -7.16
N LEU A 119 4.52 -6.43 -7.00
CA LEU A 119 3.24 -5.77 -7.26
C LEU A 119 3.12 -5.46 -8.77
N ASN A 120 2.71 -6.47 -9.54
CA ASN A 120 2.73 -6.43 -11.00
C ASN A 120 1.68 -5.49 -11.62
N PHE A 121 0.59 -5.18 -10.90
CA PHE A 121 -0.47 -4.27 -11.38
C PHE A 121 -0.36 -2.86 -10.79
N LEU A 122 0.69 -2.58 -10.01
CA LEU A 122 0.84 -1.29 -9.35
C LEU A 122 0.98 -0.16 -10.38
N SER A 123 -0.02 0.71 -10.43
CA SER A 123 -0.13 1.85 -11.36
C SER A 123 -0.02 3.19 -10.65
N PHE A 124 -0.25 3.22 -9.33
CA PHE A 124 -0.02 4.37 -8.47
C PHE A 124 0.82 3.99 -7.25
N LEU A 125 1.88 4.76 -7.02
CA LEU A 125 2.72 4.67 -5.83
C LEU A 125 3.02 6.08 -5.31
N ASN A 126 2.83 6.27 -4.01
CA ASN A 126 3.28 7.47 -3.33
C ASN A 126 3.83 7.13 -1.94
N VAL A 127 5.13 7.36 -1.75
CA VAL A 127 5.84 7.17 -0.48
C VAL A 127 6.51 8.48 -0.03
N SER A 128 6.11 9.61 -0.64
CA SER A 128 6.66 10.93 -0.36
C SER A 128 6.40 11.37 1.08
N ASN A 129 7.13 12.37 1.56
CA ASN A 129 6.92 12.96 2.89
C ASN A 129 7.02 11.91 4.02
N ASN A 130 8.14 11.19 4.05
CA ASN A 130 8.47 10.21 5.07
C ASN A 130 9.94 10.39 5.49
N LYS A 131 10.49 9.43 6.24
CA LYS A 131 11.90 9.39 6.68
C LYS A 131 12.63 8.20 6.05
N LEU A 132 12.27 7.84 4.82
CA LEU A 132 12.87 6.73 4.08
C LEU A 132 14.32 7.05 3.70
N VAL A 133 15.12 5.99 3.60
CA VAL A 133 16.55 6.06 3.29
C VAL A 133 16.94 5.00 2.25
N GLY A 134 18.15 5.12 1.69
CA GLY A 134 18.71 4.13 0.79
C GLY A 134 18.37 4.37 -0.68
N GLN A 135 18.78 3.43 -1.52
CA GLN A 135 18.56 3.51 -2.95
C GLN A 135 17.15 3.03 -3.33
N ILE A 136 16.46 3.75 -4.20
CA ILE A 136 15.22 3.26 -4.83
C ILE A 136 15.56 2.02 -5.67
N PRO A 137 14.87 0.87 -5.49
CA PRO A 137 15.19 -0.37 -6.19
C PRO A 137 15.23 -0.20 -7.72
N THR A 138 16.41 -0.46 -8.31
CA THR A 138 16.69 -0.20 -9.73
C THR A 138 16.40 -1.40 -10.63
N GLY A 139 16.03 -1.17 -11.89
CA GLY A 139 15.68 -2.23 -12.84
C GLY A 139 14.30 -2.85 -12.56
N THR A 140 13.42 -2.10 -11.90
CA THR A 140 12.10 -2.56 -11.43
C THR A 140 11.01 -1.58 -11.90
N GLN A 141 9.72 -1.96 -11.80
CA GLN A 141 8.64 -1.02 -12.11
C GLN A 141 8.64 0.21 -11.18
N LEU A 142 9.29 0.17 -10.01
CA LEU A 142 9.32 1.33 -9.11
C LEU A 142 9.98 2.56 -9.75
N GLN A 143 10.85 2.38 -10.74
CA GLN A 143 11.50 3.49 -11.44
C GLN A 143 10.60 4.15 -12.51
N SER A 144 9.44 3.56 -12.84
CA SER A 144 8.51 4.16 -13.79
C SER A 144 7.66 5.28 -13.16
N PHE A 145 7.54 5.29 -11.82
CA PHE A 145 6.79 6.32 -11.10
C PHE A 145 7.51 7.67 -11.13
N SER A 146 6.71 8.73 -11.00
CA SER A 146 7.22 10.10 -11.04
C SER A 146 8.18 10.38 -9.87
N LYS A 147 9.06 11.36 -10.04
CA LYS A 147 9.91 11.86 -8.96
C LYS A 147 9.10 12.22 -7.70
N ALA A 148 7.92 12.83 -7.89
CA ALA A 148 7.04 13.27 -6.80
C ALA A 148 6.62 12.13 -5.86
N SER A 149 6.48 10.91 -6.37
CA SER A 149 6.16 9.71 -5.57
C SER A 149 7.19 9.42 -4.46
N PHE A 150 8.40 9.97 -4.57
CA PHE A 150 9.52 9.69 -3.67
C PHE A 150 10.06 10.93 -2.96
N GLU A 151 9.54 12.13 -3.27
CA GLU A 151 10.05 13.40 -2.74
C GLU A 151 9.87 13.52 -1.21
N ASN A 152 10.60 14.46 -0.62
CA ASN A 152 10.55 14.74 0.82
C ASN A 152 10.91 13.52 1.70
N ASN A 153 11.85 12.69 1.22
CA ASN A 153 12.55 11.67 1.99
C ASN A 153 14.06 11.98 1.97
N PRO A 154 14.63 12.61 3.02
CA PRO A 154 15.99 13.17 2.97
C PRO A 154 17.13 12.17 2.67
N GLY A 155 16.95 10.90 3.04
CA GLY A 155 17.96 9.86 2.85
C GLY A 155 17.73 8.96 1.63
N LEU A 156 16.65 9.17 0.89
CA LEU A 156 16.30 8.36 -0.28
C LEU A 156 17.02 8.92 -1.53
N TYR A 157 17.60 8.06 -2.35
CA TYR A 157 18.35 8.44 -3.54
C TYR A 157 18.22 7.43 -4.69
N GLY A 158 18.73 7.81 -5.87
CA GLY A 158 18.66 7.00 -7.09
C GLY A 158 17.44 7.33 -7.95
N PRO A 159 17.40 6.93 -9.24
CA PRO A 159 16.30 7.28 -10.13
C PRO A 159 14.95 6.76 -9.60
N PRO A 160 13.86 7.55 -9.68
CA PRO A 160 13.72 8.83 -10.40
C PRO A 160 14.20 10.08 -9.64
N LEU A 161 14.69 9.95 -8.40
CA LEU A 161 15.32 11.06 -7.70
C LEU A 161 16.69 11.40 -8.31
N THR A 162 17.16 12.63 -8.08
CA THR A 162 18.48 13.06 -8.54
C THR A 162 19.57 12.21 -7.88
N VAL A 163 20.50 11.70 -8.68
CA VAL A 163 21.69 11.02 -8.18
C VAL A 163 22.53 12.06 -7.43
N ARG A 164 22.60 11.95 -6.09
CA ARG A 164 23.53 12.78 -5.30
C ARG A 164 24.91 12.17 -5.41
N PHE A 165 25.73 12.69 -6.32
CA PHE A 165 27.18 12.51 -6.24
C PHE A 165 27.70 13.39 -5.11
N ILE A 166 28.00 12.80 -3.95
CA ILE A 166 28.75 13.49 -2.91
C ILE A 166 30.24 13.40 -3.30
N PHE A 167 30.70 14.35 -4.11
CA PHE A 167 32.12 14.67 -4.11
C PHE A 167 32.36 15.53 -2.88
N GLY A 168 33.18 15.05 -1.95
CA GLY A 168 33.56 15.83 -0.78
C GLY A 168 34.04 17.21 -1.23
N LEU A 169 33.40 18.26 -0.71
CA LEU A 169 33.71 19.69 -0.89
C LEU A 169 32.96 20.48 -1.98
N GLY A 170 31.66 20.25 -2.19
CA GLY A 170 30.77 21.29 -2.74
C GLY A 170 29.65 20.78 -3.64
N ILE A 171 28.46 21.38 -3.52
CA ILE A 171 27.31 21.06 -4.38
C ILE A 171 27.55 21.74 -5.74
N ILE A 172 27.84 20.95 -6.78
CA ILE A 172 27.81 21.40 -8.18
C ILE A 172 26.69 20.63 -8.89
N ILE A 173 25.72 21.35 -9.43
CA ILE A 173 24.69 20.80 -10.33
C ILE A 173 25.30 20.73 -11.72
N VAL A 174 25.60 19.54 -12.23
CA VAL A 174 26.04 19.34 -13.63
C VAL A 174 24.92 18.69 -14.43
N PRO A 175 24.44 19.29 -15.54
CA PRO A 175 23.49 18.64 -16.45
C PRO A 175 24.11 17.40 -17.11
N LEU A 176 23.31 16.33 -17.22
CA LEU A 176 23.62 14.99 -17.76
C LEU A 176 24.22 14.93 -19.20
N ILE A 177 24.49 16.05 -19.86
CA ILE A 177 24.82 16.12 -21.29
C ILE A 177 26.32 15.86 -21.58
N TYR A 178 27.22 15.97 -20.61
CA TYR A 178 28.67 15.99 -20.90
C TYR A 178 29.40 14.63 -20.99
N TRP A 179 28.75 13.49 -20.72
CA TRP A 179 29.47 12.22 -20.58
C TRP A 179 29.70 11.41 -21.88
N LYS A 180 29.25 11.90 -23.04
CA LYS A 180 29.40 11.16 -24.31
C LYS A 180 30.68 11.46 -25.11
N ARG A 181 31.62 12.29 -24.62
CA ARG A 181 32.72 12.83 -25.47
C ARG A 181 34.16 12.47 -25.11
N TRP A 182 34.43 11.55 -24.18
CA TRP A 182 35.81 11.08 -23.95
C TRP A 182 35.86 9.57 -23.66
N ARG A 183 35.76 8.77 -24.73
CA ARG A 183 36.48 7.50 -24.85
C ARG A 183 37.49 7.71 -25.96
N ILE A 184 38.74 7.96 -25.59
CA ILE A 184 39.92 7.70 -26.41
C ILE A 184 40.59 6.49 -25.77
#